data_AF-A0A2G9YF60-F1
#
_entry.id   AF-A0A2G9YF60-F1
#
_cell.length_a   1.000
_cell.length_b   1.000
_cell.length_c   1.000
_cell.angle_alpha   90.00
_cell.angle_beta   90.00
_cell.angle_gamma   90.00
#
_symmetry.space_group_name_H-M   'P 1'
#
loop_
_entity.id
_entity.type
_entity.pdbx_description
1 polymer ?
#
loop_
_entity_poly.entity_id
_entity_poly.type
_entity_poly.pdbx_seq_one_letter_code
_entity_poly.pdbx_strand_id
1 'polypeptide(L)' 'IIAKVWRDRIMIKLHEKYPYYGFAQHKGYGTKLHWKTIQKYKICPLHRKTFKPMKLM' A
#
# COMPACT_ATOMS: atom_id res chain seq x y z
N ILE A 1 -7.06 19.09 6.86
CA ILE A 1 -6.69 18.27 8.04
C ILE A 1 -7.49 16.96 8.10
N ILE A 2 -8.82 17.00 8.12
CA ILE A 2 -9.70 15.81 8.28
C ILE A 2 -9.43 14.70 7.25
N ALA A 3 -9.37 15.03 5.95
CA ALA A 3 -9.19 14.04 4.89
C ALA A 3 -7.90 13.19 5.03
N LYS A 4 -6.79 13.82 5.43
CA LYS A 4 -5.50 13.13 5.63
C LYS A 4 -5.54 12.20 6.83
N VAL A 5 -6.07 12.68 7.96
CA VAL A 5 -6.21 11.88 9.20
C VAL A 5 -7.08 10.65 8.93
N TRP A 6 -8.18 10.82 8.20
CA TRP A 6 -9.05 9.71 7.84
C TRP A 6 -8.35 8.68 6.93
N ARG A 7 -7.65 9.14 5.89
CA ARG A 7 -6.85 8.26 5.02
C ARG A 7 -5.80 7.47 5.79
N ASP A 8 -5.10 8.11 6.72
CA ASP A 8 -4.06 7.43 7.51
C ASP A 8 -4.63 6.34 8.40
N ARG A 9 -5.79 6.58 9.03
CA ARG A 9 -6.50 5.58 9.83
C ARG A 9 -6.92 4.38 8.98
N ILE A 10 -7.40 4.61 7.75
CA ILE A 10 -7.72 3.52 6.83
C ILE A 10 -6.48 2.70 6.50
N MET A 11 -5.35 3.34 6.19
CA MET A 11 -4.12 2.62 5.86
C MET A 11 -3.59 1.78 7.03
N ILE A 12 -3.79 2.23 8.27
CA ILE A 12 -3.46 1.46 9.48
C ILE A 12 -4.38 0.23 9.58
N LYS A 13 -5.70 0.40 9.43
CA LYS A 13 -6.65 -0.73 9.44
C LYS A 13 -6.38 -1.74 8.31
N LEU A 14 -5.99 -1.25 7.13
CA LEU A 14 -5.64 -2.12 6.01
C LEU A 14 -4.36 -2.91 6.27
N HIS A 15 -3.45 -2.41 7.10
CA HIS A 15 -2.26 -3.15 7.51
C HIS A 15 -2.62 -4.37 8.37
N GLU A 16 -3.66 -4.31 9.20
CA GLU A 16 -4.13 -5.49 9.96
C GLU A 16 -4.59 -6.60 9.02
N LYS A 17 -5.28 -6.25 7.93
CA LYS A 17 -5.72 -7.21 6.90
C LYS A 17 -4.59 -7.65 5.96
N TYR A 18 -3.60 -6.79 5.72
CA TYR A 18 -2.50 -6.99 4.78
C TYR A 18 -1.15 -6.63 5.44
N PRO A 19 -0.71 -7.40 6.46
CA PRO A 19 0.43 -7.03 7.31
C PRO A 19 1.73 -6.95 6.51
N TYR A 20 1.88 -7.81 5.50
CA TYR A 20 3.11 -7.90 4.72
C TYR A 20 3.42 -6.69 3.84
N TYR A 21 2.44 -5.81 3.58
CA TYR A 21 2.61 -4.70 2.64
C TYR A 21 3.10 -3.40 3.29
N GLY A 22 3.09 -3.30 4.62
CA GLY A 22 3.61 -2.13 5.34
C GLY A 22 2.74 -0.87 5.31
N PHE A 23 1.44 -0.97 4.99
CA PHE A 23 0.54 0.19 4.84
C PHE A 23 0.51 1.14 6.05
N ALA A 24 0.71 0.62 7.27
CA ALA A 24 0.79 1.45 8.47
C ALA A 24 1.98 2.43 8.45
N GLN A 25 3.08 2.09 7.77
CA GLN A 25 4.29 2.93 7.70
C GLN A 25 4.22 3.94 6.56
N HIS A 26 4.02 3.44 5.33
CA HIS A 26 4.13 4.27 4.12
C HIS A 26 2.78 4.65 3.50
N LYS A 27 1.64 4.32 4.12
CA LYS A 27 0.29 4.79 3.72
C LYS A 27 -0.09 4.53 2.24
N GLY A 28 0.49 3.49 1.63
CA GLY A 28 0.26 3.13 0.23
C GLY A 28 1.13 3.89 -0.79
N TYR A 29 2.09 4.70 -0.35
CA TYR A 29 3.12 5.27 -1.24
C TYR A 29 4.09 4.18 -1.71
N GLY A 30 4.54 4.26 -2.97
CA GLY A 30 5.44 3.30 -3.62
C GLY A 30 6.89 3.40 -3.14
N THR A 31 7.13 3.17 -1.86
CA THR A 31 8.47 3.16 -1.28
C THR A 31 9.25 1.91 -1.71
N LYS A 32 10.57 1.92 -1.53
CA LYS A 32 11.42 0.73 -1.77
C LYS A 32 10.95 -0.50 -0.97
N LEU A 33 10.47 -0.29 0.26
CA LEU A 33 9.88 -1.35 1.08
C LEU A 33 8.62 -1.91 0.41
N HIS A 34 7.69 -1.04 0.00
CA HIS A 34 6.45 -1.45 -0.61
C HIS A 34 6.71 -2.25 -1.90
N TRP A 35 7.65 -1.79 -2.74
CA TRP A 35 8.05 -2.52 -3.94
C TRP A 35 8.57 -3.92 -3.62
N LYS A 36 9.50 -4.06 -2.65
CA LYS A 36 10.03 -5.37 -2.23
C LYS A 36 8.91 -6.30 -1.75
N THR A 37 7.94 -5.77 -1.01
CA THR A 37 6.80 -6.55 -0.54
C THR A 37 5.88 -6.98 -1.67
N ILE A 38 5.66 -6.14 -2.69
CA ILE A 38 4.88 -6.51 -3.87
C ILE A 38 5.62 -7.59 -4.68
N GLN A 39 6.94 -7.50 -4.84
CA GLN A 39 7.71 -8.55 -5.52
C GLN A 39 7.63 -9.90 -4.78
N LYS A 40 7.64 -9.88 -3.44
CA LYS A 40 7.58 -11.09 -2.61
C LYS A 40 6.17 -11.69 -2.49
N TYR A 41 5.16 -10.85 -2.29
CA TYR A 41 3.79 -11.26 -1.95
C TYR A 41 2.75 -10.99 -3.06
N LYS A 42 3.21 -10.55 -4.24
CA LYS A 42 2.40 -10.10 -5.39
C LYS A 42 1.56 -8.86 -5.06
N ILE A 43 0.73 -8.42 -6.01
CA ILE A 43 -0.22 -7.31 -5.79
C ILE A 43 -1.48 -7.83 -5.09
N CYS A 44 -1.98 -7.11 -4.09
CA CYS A 44 -3.31 -7.31 -3.50
C CYS A 44 -4.40 -6.44 -4.19
N PRO A 45 -5.71 -6.72 -3.96
CA PRO A 45 -6.82 -5.99 -4.60
C PRO A 45 -6.85 -4.47 -4.34
N LEU A 46 -6.17 -3.99 -3.30
CA LEU A 46 -6.08 -2.55 -2.97
C LEU A 46 -5.13 -1.78 -3.90
N HIS A 47 -4.26 -2.47 -4.62
CA HIS A 47 -3.27 -1.85 -5.48
C HIS A 47 -3.91 -1.34 -6.77
N ARG A 48 -3.57 -0.12 -7.15
CA ARG A 48 -4.10 0.53 -8.35
C ARG A 48 -3.30 0.08 -9.57
N LYS A 49 -3.79 -0.94 -10.28
CA LYS A 49 -3.15 -1.53 -11.47
C LYS A 49 -2.81 -0.52 -12.58
N THR A 50 -3.53 0.62 -12.63
CA THR A 50 -3.30 1.68 -13.61
C THR A 50 -2.08 2.56 -13.30
N PHE A 51 -1.53 2.50 -12.09
CA PHE A 51 -0.40 3.33 -11.68
C PHE A 51 0.91 2.73 -12.22
N LYS A 52 1.80 3.55 -12.78
CA LYS A 52 3.21 3.14 -12.97
C LYS A 52 3.85 3.05 -11.58
N PRO A 53 4.55 1.95 -11.21
CA PRO A 53 5.10 0.83 -12.00
C PRO A 53 4.20 -0.43 -12.10
N MET A 54 3.03 -0.46 -11.47
CA MET A 54 2.16 -1.65 -11.47
C MET A 54 1.65 -2.03 -12.86
N LYS A 55 1.51 -1.07 -13.78
CA LYS A 55 1.17 -1.33 -15.18
C LYS A 55 2.26 -2.13 -15.92
N LEU A 56 3.49 -2.16 -15.39
CA LEU A 56 4.65 -2.85 -15.97
C LEU A 56 4.95 -4.19 -15.28
N MET A 57 4.14 -4.59 -14.29
CA MET A 57 4.24 -5.87 -13.57
C MET A 57 3.20 -6.84 -14.09
#